data_AF-A0A0C2D0A7-F1
#
_entry.id   AF-A0A0C2D0A7-F1
#
_cell.length_a   1.000
_cell.length_b   1.000
_cell.length_c   1.000
_cell.angle_alpha   90.00
_cell.angle_beta   90.00
_cell.angle_gamma   90.00
#
_symmetry.space_group_name_H-M   'P 1'
#
loop_
_entity.id
_entity.type
_entity.pdbx_description
1 polymer ?
#
loop_
_entity_poly.entity_id
_entity_poly.type
_entity_poly.pdbx_seq_one_letter_code
_entity_poly.pdbx_strand_id
1 'polypeptide(L)'
;MATALYPTLTFDLARDTFVVWLRWVAMEQPASPEDPPGQGIRVELQLNRNPVLGPTIVYRRDLSAAVYLRANAGRTRQVLRAAAGRAGIVDVQLVIHGSIANAPYAALYQLRDYDGEAISTAAVAATPLLQLQPSTPGDQWHVAGQANLRVMLKLDGDPLHLNVLN
;
A
#
# COMPACT_ATOMS: atom_id res chain seq x y z
N MET A 1 -14.99 23.09 21.35
CA MET A 1 -14.86 22.44 20.03
C MET A 1 -13.87 21.29 20.18
N ALA A 2 -14.18 20.10 19.66
CA ALA A 2 -13.23 19.00 19.65
C ALA A 2 -12.21 19.20 18.51
N THR A 3 -10.92 19.11 18.82
CA THR A 3 -9.84 19.13 17.83
C THR A 3 -9.60 17.71 17.36
N ALA A 4 -9.62 17.47 16.04
CA ALA A 4 -9.26 16.16 15.49
C ALA A 4 -7.77 15.88 15.73
N LEU A 5 -7.45 14.71 16.28
CA LEU A 5 -6.09 14.23 16.46
C LEU A 5 -5.80 13.15 15.42
N TYR A 6 -4.87 13.44 14.51
CA TYR A 6 -4.41 12.48 13.50
C TYR A 6 -3.10 11.83 13.94
N PRO A 7 -2.88 10.54 13.65
CA PRO A 7 -1.57 9.94 13.81
C PRO A 7 -0.54 10.64 12.92
N THR A 8 0.71 10.71 13.38
CA THR A 8 1.80 11.32 12.62
C THR A 8 2.52 10.27 11.78
N LEU A 9 2.65 10.54 10.49
CA LEU A 9 3.50 9.81 9.55
C LEU A 9 4.78 10.62 9.33
N THR A 10 5.90 10.13 9.85
CA THR A 10 7.22 10.70 9.54
C THR A 10 7.78 9.99 8.34
N PHE A 11 8.21 10.70 7.29
CA PHE A 11 8.67 10.09 6.04
C PHE A 11 9.94 10.77 5.52
N ASP A 12 11.02 9.99 5.34
CA ASP A 12 12.25 10.43 4.70
C ASP A 12 12.13 10.30 3.18
N LEU A 13 12.13 11.42 2.46
CA LEU A 13 11.91 11.40 1.01
C LEU A 13 13.02 10.70 0.21
N ALA A 14 14.23 10.58 0.78
CA ALA A 14 15.36 9.95 0.12
C ALA A 14 15.39 8.44 0.37
N ARG A 15 14.97 7.99 1.56
CA ARG A 15 15.17 6.62 2.04
C ARG A 15 13.90 5.82 2.23
N ASP A 16 12.75 6.46 2.44
CA ASP A 16 11.53 5.72 2.74
C ASP A 16 10.74 5.42 1.47
N THR A 17 10.08 4.26 1.48
CA THR A 17 9.18 3.81 0.43
C THR A 17 7.93 3.19 1.04
N PHE A 18 6.83 3.23 0.28
CA PHE A 18 5.66 2.43 0.58
C PHE A 18 5.75 1.07 -0.10
N VAL A 19 5.53 0.01 0.67
CA VAL A 19 5.47 -1.35 0.16
C VAL A 19 4.12 -1.96 0.52
N VAL A 20 3.42 -2.46 -0.49
CA VAL A 20 2.21 -3.25 -0.30
C VAL A 20 2.57 -4.71 -0.32
N TRP A 21 2.40 -5.36 0.81
CA TRP A 21 2.45 -6.81 0.92
C TRP A 21 1.12 -7.41 0.51
N LEU A 22 1.15 -8.46 -0.29
CA LEU A 22 0.00 -9.21 -0.77
C LEU A 22 0.21 -10.69 -0.55
N ARG A 23 -0.84 -11.38 -0.12
CA ARG A 23 -0.85 -12.84 -0.03
C ARG A 23 -2.24 -13.38 -0.28
N TRP A 24 -2.30 -14.52 -0.97
CA TRP A 24 -3.52 -15.30 -1.05
C TRP A 24 -3.58 -16.28 0.12
N VAL A 25 -4.65 -16.23 0.90
CA VAL A 25 -4.89 -17.17 2.00
C VAL A 25 -6.25 -17.81 1.77
N ALA A 26 -6.32 -18.72 0.80
CA ALA A 26 -7.53 -19.50 0.56
C ALA A 26 -7.75 -20.46 1.74
N MET A 27 -8.97 -20.48 2.29
CA MET A 27 -9.40 -21.52 3.24
C MET A 27 -9.78 -22.82 2.51
N GLU A 28 -10.03 -22.76 1.19
CA GLU A 28 -10.41 -23.90 0.35
C GLU A 28 -9.48 -24.04 -0.87
N GLN A 29 -9.07 -25.27 -1.17
CA GLN A 29 -8.32 -25.59 -2.39
C GLN A 29 -9.20 -25.30 -3.62
N PRO A 30 -8.64 -24.82 -4.75
CA PRO A 30 -9.42 -24.67 -5.97
C PRO A 30 -9.99 -26.04 -6.38
N ALA A 31 -11.18 -26.06 -6.99
CA ALA A 31 -11.89 -27.28 -7.34
C ALA A 31 -11.09 -28.25 -8.24
N SER A 32 -10.02 -27.79 -8.90
CA SER A 32 -9.04 -28.64 -9.58
C SER A 32 -7.61 -28.05 -9.46
N PRO A 33 -6.60 -28.86 -9.12
CA PRO A 33 -5.18 -28.48 -9.19
C PRO A 33 -4.68 -28.24 -10.63
N GLU A 34 -5.35 -28.82 -11.63
CA GLU A 34 -4.89 -28.84 -13.02
C GLU A 34 -5.43 -27.66 -13.87
N ASP A 35 -6.39 -26.90 -13.34
CA ASP A 35 -6.96 -25.72 -14.00
C ASP A 35 -7.10 -24.57 -12.99
N PRO A 36 -6.00 -23.86 -12.66
CA PRO A 36 -6.06 -22.79 -11.69
C PRO A 36 -6.95 -21.67 -12.24
N PRO A 37 -7.96 -21.21 -11.49
CA PRO A 37 -8.84 -20.18 -11.98
C PRO A 37 -8.02 -18.93 -12.31
N GLY A 38 -8.30 -18.29 -13.45
CA GLY A 38 -7.68 -17.03 -13.92
C GLY A 38 -7.95 -15.81 -13.02
N GLN A 39 -8.12 -16.04 -11.72
CA GLN A 39 -8.37 -15.05 -10.69
C GLN A 39 -7.08 -14.32 -10.36
N GLY A 40 -7.19 -12.99 -10.31
CA GLY A 40 -6.14 -12.10 -9.85
C GLY A 40 -6.72 -11.04 -8.92
N ILE A 41 -5.83 -10.43 -8.16
CA ILE A 41 -6.11 -9.29 -7.32
C ILE A 41 -5.64 -8.04 -8.06
N ARG A 42 -6.51 -7.04 -8.23
CA ARG A 42 -6.08 -5.70 -8.62
C ARG A 42 -5.88 -4.87 -7.36
N VAL A 43 -4.69 -4.33 -7.17
CA VAL A 43 -4.32 -3.51 -6.02
C VAL A 43 -3.97 -2.09 -6.44
N GLU A 44 -4.31 -1.14 -5.59
CA GLU A 44 -3.99 0.27 -5.78
C GLU A 44 -3.67 0.93 -4.43
N LEU A 45 -2.66 1.80 -4.41
CA LEU A 45 -2.36 2.70 -3.31
C LEU A 45 -2.48 4.13 -3.81
N GLN A 46 -3.31 4.92 -3.13
CA GLN A 46 -3.47 6.34 -3.40
C GLN A 46 -3.07 7.17 -2.19
N LEU A 47 -2.45 8.31 -2.46
CA LEU A 47 -2.17 9.38 -1.48
C LEU A 47 -2.90 10.64 -1.93
N ASN A 48 -3.80 11.19 -1.12
CA ASN A 48 -4.64 12.34 -1.47
C ASN A 48 -5.33 12.15 -2.85
N ARG A 49 -5.85 10.94 -3.11
CA ARG A 49 -6.46 10.53 -4.40
C ARG A 49 -5.50 10.49 -5.60
N ASN A 50 -4.19 10.55 -5.38
CA ASN A 50 -3.17 10.37 -6.41
C ASN A 50 -2.65 8.93 -6.35
N PRO A 51 -2.77 8.13 -7.42
CA PRO A 51 -2.20 6.79 -7.43
C PRO A 51 -0.67 6.88 -7.34
N VAL A 52 -0.12 6.13 -6.40
CA VAL A 52 1.32 5.95 -6.19
C VAL A 52 1.73 4.49 -6.37
N LEU A 53 0.78 3.55 -6.27
CA LEU A 53 0.90 2.17 -6.74
C LEU A 53 -0.39 1.83 -7.48
N GLY A 54 -0.27 1.18 -8.62
CA GLY A 54 -1.42 0.60 -9.31
C GLY A 54 -2.22 1.54 -10.24
N PRO A 55 -3.22 0.98 -10.96
CA PRO A 55 -3.76 -0.37 -10.77
C PRO A 55 -2.81 -1.49 -11.23
N THR A 56 -2.46 -2.40 -10.31
CA THR A 56 -1.56 -3.53 -10.57
C THR A 56 -2.32 -4.83 -10.35
N ILE A 57 -2.27 -5.75 -11.32
CA ILE A 57 -2.91 -7.07 -11.22
C ILE A 57 -1.86 -8.11 -10.84
N VAL A 58 -2.10 -8.85 -9.76
CA VAL A 58 -1.29 -9.99 -9.35
C VAL A 58 -2.15 -11.25 -9.38
N TYR A 59 -1.71 -12.27 -10.11
CA TYR A 59 -2.49 -13.49 -10.27
C TYR A 59 -2.35 -14.40 -9.06
N ARG A 60 -3.40 -15.19 -8.78
CA ARG A 60 -3.44 -16.12 -7.64
C ARG A 60 -2.23 -17.06 -7.59
N ARG A 61 -1.79 -17.59 -8.74
CA ARG A 61 -0.64 -18.52 -8.82
C ARG A 61 0.65 -17.90 -8.24
N ASP A 62 0.81 -16.59 -8.43
CA ASP A 62 1.99 -15.84 -7.99
C ASP A 62 1.88 -15.44 -6.50
N LEU A 63 0.70 -15.60 -5.90
CA LEU A 63 0.38 -15.22 -4.51
C LEU A 63 0.34 -16.40 -3.54
N SER A 64 0.74 -17.59 -4.00
CA SER A 64 1.03 -18.74 -3.12
C SER A 64 2.14 -18.39 -2.11
N ALA A 65 3.16 -17.65 -2.58
CA ALA A 65 4.11 -16.93 -1.77
C ALA A 65 3.64 -15.47 -1.55
N ALA A 66 4.16 -14.85 -0.50
CA ALA A 66 4.00 -13.42 -0.28
C ALA A 66 4.64 -12.61 -1.42
N VAL A 67 3.89 -11.64 -1.95
CA VAL A 67 4.38 -10.69 -2.95
C VAL A 67 4.47 -9.31 -2.31
N TYR A 68 5.53 -8.58 -2.67
CA TYR A 68 5.73 -7.21 -2.21
C TYR A 68 5.76 -6.29 -3.42
N LEU A 69 4.89 -5.27 -3.41
CA LEU A 69 4.78 -4.28 -4.48
C LEU A 69 5.26 -2.94 -3.97
N ARG A 70 6.29 -2.39 -4.62
CA ARG A 70 6.85 -1.08 -4.31
C ARG A 70 5.99 0.02 -4.95
N ALA A 71 5.61 1.03 -4.17
CA ALA A 71 5.04 2.24 -4.73
C ALA A 71 6.07 2.98 -5.60
N ASN A 72 5.61 3.74 -6.58
CA ASN A 72 6.45 4.59 -7.40
C ASN A 72 7.07 5.69 -6.54
N ALA A 73 8.39 5.63 -6.32
CA ALA A 73 9.10 6.55 -5.44
C ALA A 73 9.00 8.01 -5.92
N GLY A 74 9.20 8.27 -7.21
CA GLY A 74 9.11 9.62 -7.77
C GLY A 74 7.73 10.24 -7.57
N ARG A 75 6.67 9.48 -7.85
CA ARG A 75 5.28 9.91 -7.68
C ARG A 75 4.93 10.09 -6.20
N THR A 76 5.36 9.18 -5.34
CA THR A 76 5.19 9.29 -3.88
C THR A 76 5.80 10.58 -3.35
N ARG A 77 7.08 10.84 -3.68
CA ARG A 77 7.78 12.07 -3.26
C ARG A 77 7.06 13.33 -3.73
N GLN A 78 6.60 13.34 -4.98
CA GLN A 78 5.85 14.47 -5.54
C GLN A 78 4.58 14.78 -4.73
N VAL A 79 3.78 13.75 -4.43
CA VAL A 79 2.51 13.91 -3.71
C VAL A 79 2.75 14.32 -2.25
N LEU A 80 3.72 13.71 -1.57
CA LEU A 80 4.04 14.04 -0.18
C LEU A 80 4.59 15.47 -0.03
N ARG A 81 5.47 15.93 -0.93
CA ARG A 81 5.94 17.32 -0.94
C ARG A 81 4.79 18.30 -1.14
N ALA A 82 3.87 18.01 -2.06
CA ALA A 82 2.70 18.86 -2.29
C ALA A 82 1.75 18.89 -1.08
N ALA A 83 1.62 17.79 -0.34
CA ALA A 83 0.83 17.73 0.88
C ALA A 83 1.48 18.53 2.04
N ALA A 84 2.80 18.40 2.21
CA ALA A 84 3.58 19.13 3.21
C ALA A 84 3.50 20.65 3.01
N GLY A 85 3.61 21.13 1.76
CA GLY A 85 3.49 22.56 1.42
C GLY A 85 2.09 23.15 1.57
N ARG A 86 1.08 22.37 2.00
CA ARG A 86 -0.30 22.82 2.24
C ARG A 86 -0.62 22.77 3.72
N ALA A 87 -1.29 21.70 4.15
CA ALA A 87 -1.76 21.51 5.52
C ALA A 87 -0.98 20.40 6.25
N GLY A 88 -0.04 19.74 5.59
CA GLY A 88 0.62 18.56 6.12
C GLY A 88 -0.31 17.35 6.26
N ILE A 89 -1.49 17.34 5.64
CA ILE A 89 -2.44 16.22 5.76
C ILE A 89 -2.33 15.30 4.56
N VAL A 90 -2.27 13.99 4.83
CA VAL A 90 -2.29 12.93 3.80
C VAL A 90 -3.41 11.94 4.08
N ASP A 91 -4.30 11.78 3.11
CA ASP A 91 -5.25 10.70 3.01
C ASP A 91 -4.60 9.52 2.29
N VAL A 92 -4.33 8.45 3.03
CA VAL A 92 -3.78 7.19 2.51
C VAL A 92 -4.94 6.25 2.26
N GLN A 93 -5.01 5.70 1.05
CA GLN A 93 -6.06 4.76 0.65
C GLN A 93 -5.43 3.54 -0.03
N LEU A 94 -5.65 2.37 0.56
CA LEU A 94 -5.31 1.08 -0.03
C LEU A 94 -6.60 0.42 -0.54
N VAL A 95 -6.62 0.07 -1.82
CA VAL A 95 -7.79 -0.52 -2.50
C VAL A 95 -7.41 -1.87 -3.09
N ILE A 96 -8.29 -2.85 -2.89
CA ILE A 96 -8.21 -4.17 -3.49
C ILE A 96 -9.49 -4.43 -4.27
N HIS A 97 -9.35 -4.77 -5.54
CA HIS A 97 -10.45 -5.26 -6.38
C HIS A 97 -10.22 -6.73 -6.74
N GLY A 98 -11.29 -7.51 -6.67
CA GLY A 98 -11.27 -8.95 -6.88
C GLY A 98 -12.32 -9.61 -5.98
N SER A 99 -12.58 -10.90 -6.18
CA SER A 99 -13.45 -11.63 -5.26
C SER A 99 -12.72 -11.81 -3.92
N ILE A 100 -12.99 -10.94 -2.95
CA ILE A 100 -12.47 -11.05 -1.58
C ILE A 100 -12.98 -12.31 -0.86
N ALA A 101 -14.02 -12.96 -1.41
CA ALA A 101 -14.52 -14.25 -0.92
C ALA A 101 -13.44 -15.34 -0.86
N ASN A 102 -12.36 -15.22 -1.63
CA ASN A 102 -11.22 -16.16 -1.60
C ASN A 102 -9.98 -15.62 -0.87
N ALA A 103 -10.20 -14.61 -0.03
CA ALA A 103 -9.36 -14.14 1.07
C ALA A 103 -7.95 -13.62 0.72
N PRO A 104 -7.85 -12.57 -0.12
CA PRO A 104 -6.61 -11.81 -0.27
C PRO A 104 -6.31 -10.97 0.98
N TYR A 105 -5.10 -11.12 1.52
CA TYR A 105 -4.58 -10.22 2.55
C TYR A 105 -3.73 -9.14 1.89
N ALA A 106 -3.92 -7.89 2.30
CA ALA A 106 -2.99 -6.83 1.98
C ALA A 106 -2.59 -6.05 3.22
N ALA A 107 -1.34 -5.63 3.24
CA ALA A 107 -0.82 -4.76 4.27
C ALA A 107 0.07 -3.68 3.65
N LEU A 108 -0.11 -2.44 4.08
CA LEU A 108 0.73 -1.32 3.69
C LEU A 108 1.81 -1.11 4.73
N TYR A 109 3.07 -1.10 4.31
CA TYR A 109 4.22 -0.76 5.12
C TYR A 109 4.87 0.51 4.61
N GLN A 110 5.42 1.31 5.52
CA GLN A 110 6.49 2.24 5.23
C GLN A 110 7.79 1.58 5.65
N LEU A 111 8.73 1.45 4.72
CA LEU A 111 10.02 0.82 4.95
C LEU A 111 11.14 1.75 4.50
N ARG A 112 12.32 1.59 5.09
CA ARG A 112 13.55 2.13 4.52
C ARG A 112 13.99 1.24 3.38
N ASP A 113 14.20 1.86 2.23
CA ASP A 113 14.56 1.22 0.99
C ASP A 113 15.86 1.86 0.50
N TYR A 114 16.89 1.03 0.40
CA TYR A 114 18.15 1.43 -0.21
C TYR A 114 18.06 1.13 -1.70
N ASP A 115 18.15 2.18 -2.51
CA ASP A 115 17.91 2.14 -3.96
C ASP A 115 18.75 1.02 -4.60
N GLY A 116 18.06 0.03 -5.20
CA GLY A 116 18.69 -1.13 -5.86
C GLY A 116 18.59 -2.47 -5.11
N GLU A 117 18.16 -2.50 -3.84
CA GLU A 117 17.96 -3.78 -3.15
C GLU A 117 16.61 -4.41 -3.50
N ALA A 118 16.61 -5.74 -3.66
CA ALA A 118 15.40 -6.51 -3.84
C ALA A 118 14.54 -6.43 -2.57
N ILE A 119 13.23 -6.18 -2.71
CA ILE A 119 12.33 -6.30 -1.58
C ILE A 119 12.29 -7.78 -1.20
N SER A 120 12.82 -8.10 -0.03
CA SER A 120 12.78 -9.47 0.52
C SER A 120 11.35 -10.00 0.53
N THR A 121 11.18 -11.26 0.12
CA THR A 121 9.89 -11.96 0.27
C THR A 121 9.66 -12.46 1.70
N ALA A 122 10.63 -12.27 2.60
CA ALA A 122 10.49 -12.60 4.01
C ALA A 122 9.52 -11.67 4.72
N ALA A 123 8.85 -12.20 5.75
CA ALA A 123 7.93 -11.42 6.58
C ALA A 123 8.61 -10.17 7.13
N VAL A 124 7.94 -9.03 6.95
CA VAL A 124 8.41 -7.76 7.52
C VAL A 124 8.09 -7.78 9.01
N ALA A 125 9.12 -7.70 9.84
CA ALA A 125 8.99 -7.65 11.31
C ALA A 125 8.57 -6.24 11.78
N ALA A 126 7.46 -5.73 11.25
CA ALA A 126 6.89 -4.44 11.61
C ALA A 126 5.36 -4.50 11.62
N THR A 127 4.73 -3.54 12.31
CA THR A 127 3.28 -3.36 12.25
C THR A 127 2.92 -2.57 10.99
N PRO A 128 1.96 -3.04 10.17
CA PRO A 128 1.54 -2.30 8.99
C PRO A 128 0.77 -1.03 9.34
N LEU A 129 0.86 -0.03 8.46
CA LEU A 129 0.09 1.22 8.55
C LEU A 129 -1.41 0.99 8.31
N LEU A 130 -1.72 0.11 7.36
CA LEU A 130 -3.07 -0.32 7.02
C LEU A 130 -3.05 -1.82 6.73
N GLN A 131 -4.09 -2.51 7.17
CA GLN A 131 -4.29 -3.92 6.87
C GLN A 131 -5.71 -4.15 6.38
N LEU A 132 -5.83 -4.91 5.30
CA LEU A 132 -7.08 -5.43 4.78
C LEU A 132 -7.09 -6.93 4.99
N GLN A 133 -8.03 -7.38 5.81
CA GLN A 133 -8.27 -8.78 6.10
C GLN A 133 -9.71 -9.13 5.68
N PRO A 134 -9.93 -10.27 5.00
CA PRO A 134 -11.26 -10.76 4.69
C PRO A 134 -12.02 -11.12 5.97
N SER A 135 -13.25 -10.60 6.11
CA SER A 135 -14.22 -11.05 7.10
C SER A 135 -15.04 -12.20 6.51
N THR A 136 -14.64 -13.43 6.82
CA THR A 136 -15.34 -14.71 6.49
C THR A 136 -15.48 -15.13 5.01
N PRO A 137 -15.29 -16.43 4.70
CA PRO A 137 -15.53 -16.98 3.36
C PRO A 137 -17.03 -17.26 3.20
N GLY A 138 -17.78 -16.40 2.50
CA GLY A 138 -19.21 -16.66 2.31
C GLY A 138 -19.96 -15.67 1.44
N ASP A 139 -19.52 -14.42 1.35
CA ASP A 139 -20.24 -13.44 0.53
C ASP A 139 -19.83 -13.57 -0.93
N GLN A 140 -20.69 -14.24 -1.72
CA GLN A 140 -20.57 -14.47 -3.17
C GLN A 140 -20.66 -13.18 -4.03
N TRP A 141 -20.44 -12.02 -3.42
CA TRP A 141 -20.51 -10.73 -4.08
C TRP A 141 -19.09 -10.17 -4.24
N HIS A 142 -18.84 -9.48 -5.35
CA HIS A 142 -17.59 -8.81 -5.66
C HIS A 142 -17.28 -7.70 -4.63
N VAL A 143 -16.82 -8.07 -3.43
CA VAL A 143 -16.42 -7.08 -2.43
C VAL A 143 -15.04 -6.61 -2.82
N ALA A 144 -14.95 -5.37 -3.31
CA ALA A 144 -13.71 -4.62 -3.29
C ALA A 144 -13.47 -4.14 -1.85
N GLY A 145 -12.25 -4.31 -1.35
CA GLY A 145 -11.86 -3.98 0.02
C GLY A 145 -11.07 -2.68 0.02
N GLN A 146 -11.39 -1.78 0.93
CA GLN A 146 -10.73 -0.48 1.03
C GLN A 146 -10.40 -0.15 2.48
N ALA A 147 -9.16 0.25 2.72
CA ALA A 147 -8.71 0.79 3.99
C ALA A 147 -8.25 2.23 3.79
N ASN A 148 -8.66 3.12 4.69
CA ASN A 148 -8.33 4.54 4.63
C ASN A 148 -7.69 4.97 5.94
N LEU A 149 -6.63 5.76 5.86
CA LEU A 149 -5.97 6.37 7.00
C LEU A 149 -5.67 7.83 6.68
N ARG A 150 -6.11 8.74 7.55
CA ARG A 150 -5.68 10.14 7.50
C ARG A 150 -4.56 10.36 8.50
N VAL A 151 -3.45 10.93 8.04
CA VAL A 151 -2.26 11.21 8.86
C VAL A 151 -1.85 12.67 8.77
N MET A 152 -1.17 13.13 9.82
CA MET A 152 -0.33 14.33 9.77
C MET A 152 1.06 13.93 9.26
N LEU A 153 1.53 14.58 8.21
CA LEU A 153 2.81 14.30 7.55
C LEU A 153 3.91 15.17 8.17
N LYS A 154 5.01 14.52 8.53
CA LYS A 154 6.29 15.15 8.84
C LYS A 154 7.32 14.62 7.86
N LEU A 155 7.96 15.51 7.10
CA LEU A 155 9.04 15.12 6.20
C LEU A 155 10.38 15.28 6.92
N ASP A 156 11.23 14.26 6.82
CA ASP A 156 12.62 14.33 7.27
C ASP A 156 13.54 14.50 6.03
N GLY A 157 14.58 15.33 6.17
CA GLY A 157 15.60 15.52 5.14
C GLY A 157 15.21 16.47 4.01
N ASP A 158 14.62 17.63 4.32
CA ASP A 158 14.32 18.69 3.34
C ASP A 158 15.51 18.91 2.37
N PRO A 159 15.28 18.93 1.04
CA PRO A 159 16.27 19.51 0.15
C PRO A 159 16.39 20.98 0.53
N LEU A 160 17.58 21.40 0.97
CA LEU A 160 17.99 22.79 0.93
C LEU A 160 17.74 23.30 -0.49
N HIS A 161 16.63 24.00 -0.71
CA HIS A 161 16.53 24.92 -1.83
C HIS A 161 17.61 25.97 -1.56
N LEU A 162 18.78 25.82 -2.19
CA LEU A 162 19.68 26.95 -2.36
C LEU A 162 18.86 28.01 -3.10
N ASN A 163 18.47 29.07 -2.39
CA ASN A 163 17.97 30.28 -3.01
C ASN A 163 19.05 30.76 -3.97
N VAL A 164 18.82 30.63 -5.28
CA VAL A 164 19.57 31.43 -6.25
C VAL A 164 19.08 32.86 -6.05
N LEU A 165 19.86 33.63 -5.31
CA LEU A 165 19.71 35.08 -5.24
C LEU A 165 19.98 35.61 -6.66
N ASN A 166 18.96 36.18 -7.29
CA ASN A 166 19.14 37.09 -8.43
C ASN A 166 19.35 38.50 -7.90
#